data_AF-F3AQS9-F1
#
_entry.id   AF-F3AQS9-F1
#
_cell.length_a   1.000
_cell.length_b   1.000
_cell.length_c   1.000
_cell.angle_alpha   90.00
_cell.angle_beta   90.00
_cell.angle_gamma   90.00
#
_symmetry.space_group_name_H-M   'P 1'
#
loop_
_entity.id
_entity.type
_entity.pdbx_description
1 polymer ?
#
loop_
_entity_poly.entity_id
_entity_poly.type
_entity_poly.pdbx_seq_one_letter_code
_entity_poly.pdbx_strand_id
1 'polypeptide(L)' 'RYLRYALFNATKFVCIWDNQFSAYLAKKRSEGKHYNVAISHAAKKLVRVIYQLEKSGQLYHRAA' A
#
# COMPACT_ATOMS: atom_id res chain seq x y z
N ARG A 1 0.70 -4.39 -19.20
CA ARG A 1 2.10 -4.71 -18.83
C ARG A 1 2.65 -3.80 -17.73
N TYR A 2 2.39 -2.49 -17.72
CA TYR A 2 2.97 -1.54 -16.75
C TYR A 2 2.22 -1.37 -15.42
N LEU A 3 0.97 -1.82 -15.33
CA LEU A 3 0.14 -1.59 -14.14
C LEU A 3 0.75 -2.16 -12.85
N ARG A 4 1.22 -3.41 -12.88
CA ARG A 4 1.87 -4.02 -11.71
C ARG A 4 3.11 -3.24 -11.28
N TYR A 5 3.93 -2.83 -12.23
CA TYR A 5 5.13 -2.04 -11.97
C TYR A 5 4.80 -0.68 -11.36
N ALA A 6 3.82 0.04 -11.92
CA ALA A 6 3.36 1.32 -11.40
C ALA A 6 2.82 1.19 -9.97
N LEU A 7 1.97 0.19 -9.70
CA LEU A 7 1.42 -0.06 -8.37
C LEU A 7 2.51 -0.39 -7.35
N PHE A 8 3.51 -1.20 -7.71
CA PHE A 8 4.61 -1.52 -6.80
C PHE A 8 5.47 -0.29 -6.49
N ASN A 9 5.76 0.56 -7.47
CA ASN A 9 6.52 1.79 -7.23
C ASN A 9 5.73 2.79 -6.40
N ALA A 10 4.45 3.02 -6.71
CA ALA A 10 3.58 3.89 -5.92
C ALA A 10 3.52 3.40 -4.46
N THR A 11 3.36 2.09 -4.25
CA THR A 11 3.32 1.50 -2.90
C THR A 11 4.58 1.78 -2.09
N LYS A 12 5.77 1.73 -2.70
CA LYS A 12 7.02 2.06 -1.98
C LYS A 12 7.00 3.49 -1.46
N PHE A 13 6.57 4.45 -2.26
CA PHE A 13 6.45 5.86 -1.84
C PHE A 13 5.36 6.05 -0.80
N VAL A 14 4.19 5.42 -0.96
CA VAL A 14 3.12 5.47 0.05
C VAL A 14 3.61 4.93 1.39
N CYS A 15 4.35 3.82 1.41
CA CYS A 15 4.95 3.28 2.62
C CYS A 15 6.03 4.18 3.26
N ILE A 16 6.59 5.16 2.54
CA ILE A 16 7.52 6.15 3.10
C ILE A 16 6.75 7.31 3.74
N TRP A 17 5.73 7.82 3.04
CA TRP A 17 5.07 9.07 3.43
C TRP A 17 3.83 8.89 4.30
N ASP A 18 3.21 7.71 4.27
CA ASP A 18 2.03 7.37 5.05
C ASP A 18 2.37 6.38 6.18
N ASN A 19 2.19 6.83 7.42
CA ASN A 19 2.54 6.07 8.62
C ASN A 19 1.75 4.77 8.75
N GLN A 20 0.49 4.74 8.29
CA GLN A 20 -0.34 3.53 8.36
C GLN A 20 0.17 2.46 7.39
N PHE A 21 0.56 2.87 6.19
CA PHE A 21 1.19 1.96 5.23
C PHE A 21 2.60 1.54 5.64
N SER A 22 3.39 2.43 6.26
CA SER A 22 4.70 2.11 6.83
C SER A 22 4.59 1.05 7.92
N ALA A 23 3.70 1.25 8.90
CA ALA A 23 3.44 0.30 9.98
C ALA A 23 2.92 -1.05 9.44
N TYR A 24 2.05 -1.01 8.42
CA TYR A 24 1.57 -2.23 7.77
C TYR A 24 2.72 -2.99 7.08
N LEU A 25 3.61 -2.30 6.36
CA LEU A 25 4.77 -2.92 5.73
C LEU A 25 5.72 -3.52 6.79
N ALA A 26 6.00 -2.78 7.87
CA ALA A 26 6.83 -3.25 8.98
C ALA A 26 6.26 -4.53 9.61
N LYS A 27 4.94 -4.56 9.87
CA LYS A 27 4.24 -5.76 10.33
C LYS A 27 4.41 -6.93 9.35
N LYS A 28 4.25 -6.69 8.06
CA LYS A 28 4.44 -7.76 7.05
C LYS A 28 5.87 -8.27 6.98
N ARG A 29 6.85 -7.44 7.27
CA ARG A 29 8.26 -7.85 7.39
C ARG A 29 8.54 -8.62 8.67
N SER A 30 7.97 -8.23 9.81
CA SER A 30 8.15 -8.95 11.08
C SER A 30 7.51 -10.34 11.08
N GLU A 31 6.50 -10.57 10.22
CA GLU A 31 5.95 -11.91 9.90
C GLU A 31 6.93 -12.80 9.10
N GLY A 32 8.21 -12.44 8.96
CA GLY A 32 9.25 -13.23 8.27
C GLY A 32 9.25 -13.11 6.73
N LYS A 33 8.45 -12.20 6.15
CA LYS A 33 8.35 -12.06 4.70
C LYS A 33 9.50 -11.24 4.12
N HIS A 34 10.09 -11.73 3.02
CA HIS A 34 11.04 -10.95 2.23
C HIS A 34 10.42 -9.60 1.80
N TYR A 35 11.24 -8.54 1.71
CA TYR A 35 10.76 -7.17 1.46
C TYR A 35 9.82 -7.06 0.26
N ASN A 36 10.17 -7.67 -0.88
CA ASN A 36 9.34 -7.61 -2.10
C ASN A 36 7.99 -8.34 -1.93
N VAL A 37 7.94 -9.39 -1.09
CA VAL A 37 6.70 -10.08 -0.73
C VAL A 37 5.88 -9.17 0.19
N ALA A 38 6.49 -8.58 1.22
CA ALA A 38 5.83 -7.64 2.12
C ALA A 38 5.25 -6.42 1.37
N ILE A 39 6.00 -5.86 0.41
CA ILE A 39 5.52 -4.80 -0.49
C ILE A 39 4.35 -5.26 -1.34
N SER A 40 4.31 -6.51 -1.81
CA SER A 40 3.16 -7.01 -2.56
C SER A 40 1.87 -7.04 -1.72
N HIS A 41 1.97 -7.29 -0.42
CA HIS A 41 0.85 -7.19 0.51
C HIS A 41 0.39 -5.74 0.70
N ALA A 42 1.33 -4.80 0.83
CA ALA A 42 1.01 -3.37 0.90
C ALA A 42 0.37 -2.87 -0.41
N ALA A 43 0.84 -3.33 -1.57
CA ALA A 43 0.28 -2.99 -2.87
C ALA A 43 -1.17 -3.50 -3.02
N LYS A 44 -1.44 -4.72 -2.57
CA LYS A 44 -2.82 -5.26 -2.50
C LYS A 44 -3.72 -4.40 -1.60
N LYS A 45 -3.19 -3.91 -0.46
CA LYS A 45 -3.93 -3.01 0.42
C LYS A 45 -4.21 -1.66 -0.26
N LEU A 46 -3.21 -1.08 -0.96
CA LEU A 46 -3.35 0.18 -1.69
C LEU A 46 -4.42 0.10 -2.77
N VAL A 47 -4.42 -0.96 -3.59
CA VAL A 47 -5.45 -1.16 -4.64
C VAL A 47 -6.85 -1.23 -4.04
N ARG A 48 -7.02 -1.87 -2.87
CA ARG A 48 -8.32 -1.92 -2.18
C ARG A 48 -8.77 -0.55 -1.69
N VAL A 49 -7.85 0.27 -1.20
CA VAL A 49 -8.15 1.66 -0.80
C VAL A 49 -8.59 2.47 -2.02
N ILE A 50 -7.81 2.46 -3.09
CA ILE A 50 -8.15 3.17 -4.35
C ILE A 50 -9.54 2.74 -4.83
N TYR A 51 -9.78 1.42 -4.93
CA TYR A 51 -11.09 0.90 -5.33
C TYR A 51 -12.24 1.42 -4.46
N GLN A 52 -12.06 1.45 -3.13
CA GLN A 52 -13.09 1.92 -2.21
C GLN A 52 -13.34 3.43 -2.37
N LEU A 53 -12.30 4.24 -2.57
CA LEU A 53 -12.42 5.68 -2.80
C LEU A 53 -13.15 5.95 -4.12
N GLU A 54 -12.73 5.31 -5.21
CA GLU A 54 -13.38 5.44 -6.52
C GLU A 54 -14.85 5.01 -6.47
N LYS A 55 -15.16 3.91 -5.77
CA LYS A 55 -16.53 3.41 -5.64
C LYS A 55 -17.42 4.33 -4.82
N SER A 56 -16.87 4.98 -3.79
CA SER A 56 -17.63 5.82 -2.86
C SER A 56 -17.63 7.30 -3.22
N GLY A 57 -16.76 7.73 -4.14
CA GLY A 57 -16.53 9.14 -4.44
C GLY A 57 -15.88 9.92 -3.28
N GLN A 58 -15.35 9.22 -2.26
CA GLN A 58 -14.72 9.85 -1.11
C GLN A 58 -13.26 10.20 -1.37
N LEU A 59 -12.79 11.27 -0.73
CA LEU A 59 -11.38 11.63 -0.74
C LEU A 59 -10.58 10.75 0.22
N TYR A 60 -9.27 10.63 -0.04
CA TYR A 60 -8.38 9.94 0.88
C TYR A 60 -8.21 10.75 2.17
N HIS A 61 -8.61 10.16 3.29
CA HIS A 61 -8.40 10.72 4.62
C HIS A 61 -7.28 9.97 5.32
N ARG A 62 -6.15 10.66 5.55
CA ARG A 62 -5.07 10.13 6.39
C ARG A 62 -5.56 10.10 7.83
N ALA A 63 -5.47 8.93 8.47
CA ALA A 63 -5.73 8.83 9.91
C ALA A 63 -4.73 9.73 10.66
N ALA A 64 -5.26 10.53 11.59
CA ALA A 64 -4.46 11.41 12.46
C ALA A 64 -3.50 10.60 13.34
#